data_AF-A0A5C6P955-F1
#
_entry.id   AF-A0A5C6P955-F1
#
_cell.length_a   1.000
_cell.length_b   1.000
_cell.length_c   1.000
_cell.angle_alpha   90.00
_cell.angle_beta   90.00
_cell.angle_gamma   90.00
#
_symmetry.space_group_name_H-M   'P 1'
#
loop_
_entity.id
_entity.type
_entity.pdbx_description
1 polymer ?
#
loop_
_entity_poly.entity_id
_entity_poly.type
_entity_poly.pdbx_seq_one_letter_code
_entity_poly.pdbx_strand_id
1 'polypeptide(L)'
;MAVLLSQPDLTIRRCMTLNPATLLPTAEEGHQHNCLDEVSITVLPRPDLNSTPQEPIQPGDYVWVKKFVRKRWNTPRWEGPYQVQLTTKTAVRVDGKLSWIHVSHCKKQKILPGEGEGAVADSP
;
A
#
# COMPACT_ATOMS: atom_id res chain seq x y z
N MET A 1 66.98 18.18 4.76
CA MET A 1 66.29 19.07 3.80
C MET A 1 64.80 18.78 3.85
N ALA A 2 63.98 19.75 4.23
CA ALA A 2 62.53 19.74 4.01
C ALA A 2 61.99 21.17 4.19
N VAL A 3 62.20 22.02 3.18
CA VAL A 3 61.72 23.41 3.16
C VAL A 3 60.70 23.52 2.03
N LEU A 4 59.48 23.03 2.26
CA LEU A 4 58.39 23.09 1.26
C LEU A 4 57.01 23.44 1.85
N LEU A 5 56.90 23.76 3.15
CA LEU A 5 55.59 23.96 3.81
C LEU A 5 55.38 25.35 4.42
N SER A 6 56.24 26.33 4.11
CA SER A 6 56.13 27.70 4.64
C SER A 6 56.14 28.71 3.49
N GLN A 7 55.05 28.73 2.71
CA GLN A 7 54.75 29.83 1.80
C GLN A 7 53.70 30.74 2.47
N PRO A 8 53.82 32.08 2.34
CA PRO A 8 52.98 33.04 3.07
C PRO A 8 51.49 32.99 2.68
N ASP A 9 51.14 32.39 1.54
CA ASP A 9 49.75 32.30 1.05
C ASP A 9 49.08 30.93 1.31
N LEU A 10 49.75 30.02 2.02
CA LEU A 10 49.24 28.66 2.30
C LEU A 10 49.05 28.43 3.81
N THR A 11 47.79 28.40 4.24
CA THR A 11 47.45 28.07 5.64
C THR A 11 47.24 26.57 5.79
N ILE A 12 48.25 25.84 6.24
CA ILE A 12 48.11 24.42 6.61
C ILE A 12 47.46 24.35 7.99
N ARG A 13 46.15 24.10 8.05
CA ARG A 13 45.47 23.77 9.30
C ARG A 13 45.53 22.26 9.50
N ARG A 14 45.99 21.81 10.67
CA ARG A 14 45.76 20.42 11.09
C ARG A 14 44.27 20.26 11.34
N CYS A 15 43.58 19.64 10.39
CA CYS A 15 42.24 19.17 10.62
C CYS A 15 42.31 18.09 11.70
N MET A 16 41.86 18.41 12.91
CA MET A 16 41.50 17.40 13.93
C MET A 16 40.16 16.74 13.57
N THR A 17 39.90 16.56 12.27
CA THR A 17 38.77 15.77 11.79
C THR A 17 39.05 14.37 12.27
N LEU A 18 38.45 14.04 13.42
CA LEU A 18 38.49 12.71 14.00
C LEU A 18 38.23 11.71 12.87
N ASN A 19 39.04 10.65 12.81
CA ASN A 19 38.78 9.58 11.88
C ASN A 19 37.35 9.09 12.16
N PRO A 20 36.43 9.11 11.18
CA PRO A 20 35.05 8.68 11.41
C PRO A 20 34.98 7.22 11.90
N ALA A 21 36.00 6.39 11.64
CA ALA A 21 36.10 5.04 12.19
C ALA A 21 36.28 5.01 13.72
N THR A 22 36.73 6.10 14.35
CA THR A 22 36.81 6.23 15.81
C THR A 22 35.43 6.43 16.45
N LEU A 23 34.37 6.65 15.65
CA LEU A 23 32.97 6.70 16.11
C LEU A 23 32.23 5.38 15.89
N LEU A 24 32.89 4.35 15.34
CA LEU A 24 32.30 3.03 15.29
C LEU A 24 32.28 2.45 16.70
N PRO A 25 31.14 1.91 17.16
CA PRO A 25 31.05 1.29 18.48
C PRO A 25 32.13 0.22 18.63
N THR A 26 32.90 0.30 19.71
CA THR A 26 33.83 -0.78 20.08
C THR A 26 33.04 -2.02 20.51
N ALA A 27 33.66 -3.21 20.49
CA ALA A 27 32.95 -4.47 20.83
C ALA A 27 32.37 -4.47 22.26
N GLU A 28 32.88 -3.60 23.12
CA GLU A 28 32.47 -3.34 24.50
C GLU A 28 31.39 -2.24 24.64
N GLU A 29 31.13 -1.48 23.57
CA GLU A 29 30.14 -0.38 23.49
C GLU A 29 28.78 -0.83 22.93
N GLY A 30 28.44 -2.10 23.13
CA GLY A 30 27.15 -2.68 22.74
C GLY A 30 26.23 -2.85 23.93
N HIS A 31 24.99 -2.38 23.82
CA HIS A 31 23.93 -2.82 24.72
C HIS A 31 23.61 -4.29 24.37
N GLN A 32 23.35 -5.12 25.37
CA GLN A 32 22.92 -6.51 25.16
C GLN A 32 21.61 -6.50 24.37
N HIS A 33 21.67 -6.83 23.08
CA HIS A 33 20.51 -6.96 22.21
C HIS A 33 20.32 -8.43 21.88
N ASN A 34 19.06 -8.88 21.87
CA ASN A 34 18.71 -10.20 21.36
C ASN A 34 18.44 -10.06 19.87
N CYS A 35 19.44 -10.34 19.04
CA CYS A 35 19.35 -10.20 17.59
C CYS A 35 18.14 -10.96 17.01
N LEU A 36 17.70 -12.05 17.64
CA LEU A 36 16.56 -12.82 17.17
C LEU A 36 15.23 -12.08 17.37
N ASP A 37 15.09 -11.34 18.48
CA ASP A 37 13.88 -10.58 18.79
C ASP A 37 13.75 -9.38 17.83
N GLU A 38 14.85 -8.66 17.59
CA GLU A 38 14.86 -7.55 16.63
C GLU A 38 14.59 -8.01 15.19
N VAL A 39 15.19 -9.13 14.78
CA VAL A 39 14.93 -9.72 13.46
C VAL A 39 13.46 -10.10 13.35
N SER A 40 12.88 -10.73 14.39
CA SER A 40 11.45 -11.08 14.39
C SER A 40 10.56 -9.85 14.18
N ILE A 41 10.88 -8.71 14.80
CA ILE A 41 10.12 -7.46 14.63
C ILE A 41 10.33 -6.86 13.24
N THR A 42 11.56 -6.93 12.73
CA THR A 42 11.94 -6.29 11.46
C THR A 42 11.43 -7.05 10.24
N VAL A 43 11.35 -8.38 10.31
CA VAL A 43 10.91 -9.22 9.18
C VAL A 43 9.40 -9.39 9.09
N LEU A 44 8.66 -9.05 10.14
CA LEU A 44 7.21 -9.13 10.09
C LEU A 44 6.66 -8.03 9.16
N PRO A 45 5.60 -8.34 8.38
CA PRO A 45 4.81 -7.31 7.72
C PRO A 45 4.40 -6.27 8.76
N ARG A 46 4.40 -4.99 8.38
CA ARG A 46 3.97 -3.94 9.31
C ARG A 46 2.59 -4.30 9.88
N PRO A 47 2.33 -4.01 11.16
CA PRO A 47 1.06 -4.40 11.81
C PRO A 47 -0.18 -3.77 11.16
N ASP A 48 -0.03 -2.68 10.41
CA ASP A 48 -1.08 -2.06 9.59
C ASP A 48 -1.28 -2.74 8.23
N LEU A 49 -0.33 -3.58 7.80
CA LEU A 49 -0.38 -4.34 6.55
C LEU A 49 -1.05 -5.69 6.77
N ASN A 50 -2.37 -5.67 6.94
CA ASN A 50 -3.16 -6.88 7.09
C ASN A 50 -3.61 -7.40 5.72
N SER A 51 -3.19 -8.60 5.34
CA SER A 51 -3.72 -9.31 4.16
C SER A 51 -5.03 -9.99 4.52
N THR A 52 -6.08 -9.22 4.80
CA THR A 52 -7.41 -9.80 4.99
C THR A 52 -7.91 -10.32 3.64
N PRO A 53 -8.24 -11.61 3.51
CA PRO A 53 -8.84 -12.14 2.29
C PRO A 53 -10.13 -11.37 2.00
N GLN A 54 -10.26 -10.86 0.77
CA GLN A 54 -11.51 -10.25 0.34
C GLN A 54 -12.61 -11.31 0.36
N GLU A 55 -13.79 -10.97 0.89
CA GLU A 55 -14.94 -11.88 0.89
C GLU A 55 -15.21 -12.41 -0.52
N PRO A 56 -15.47 -13.72 -0.67
CA PRO A 56 -15.75 -14.30 -1.97
C PRO A 56 -17.03 -13.69 -2.55
N ILE A 57 -16.92 -13.17 -3.76
CA ILE A 57 -18.05 -12.62 -4.51
C ILE A 57 -18.86 -13.79 -5.09
N GLN A 58 -20.17 -13.77 -4.94
CA GLN A 58 -21.07 -14.80 -5.47
C GLN A 58 -21.89 -14.25 -6.65
N PRO A 59 -22.32 -15.11 -7.58
CA PRO A 59 -23.34 -14.72 -8.56
C PRO A 59 -24.58 -14.16 -7.85
N GLY A 60 -25.11 -13.05 -8.35
CA GLY A 60 -26.22 -12.30 -7.74
C GLY A 60 -25.77 -11.15 -6.82
N ASP A 61 -24.51 -11.11 -6.36
CA ASP A 61 -23.97 -9.96 -5.65
C ASP A 61 -23.89 -8.73 -6.56
N TYR A 62 -23.96 -7.55 -5.96
CA TYR A 62 -23.73 -6.27 -6.63
C TYR A 62 -22.30 -5.79 -6.37
N VAL A 63 -21.57 -5.44 -7.43
CA VAL A 63 -20.17 -5.00 -7.34
C VAL A 63 -19.93 -3.71 -8.10
N TRP A 64 -19.08 -2.86 -7.52
CA TRP A 64 -18.53 -1.69 -8.18
C TRP A 64 -17.24 -2.07 -8.90
N VAL A 65 -17.09 -1.66 -10.14
CA VAL A 65 -15.92 -1.96 -10.98
C VAL A 65 -15.02 -0.73 -11.08
N LYS A 66 -13.71 -0.92 -10.95
CA LYS A 66 -12.72 0.15 -11.01
C LYS A 66 -12.39 0.52 -12.47
N LYS A 67 -12.63 1.78 -12.85
CA LYS A 67 -12.09 2.39 -14.08
C LYS A 67 -10.59 2.62 -13.93
N PHE A 68 -9.82 2.04 -14.85
CA PHE A 68 -8.38 2.26 -14.94
C PHE A 68 -8.02 3.56 -15.63
N VAL A 69 -8.67 3.82 -16.77
CA VAL A 69 -8.48 5.05 -17.55
C VAL A 69 -9.52 6.07 -17.13
N ARG A 70 -9.06 7.22 -16.68
CA ARG A 70 -9.91 8.38 -16.34
C ARG A 70 -9.67 9.48 -17.37
N LYS A 71 -10.75 10.10 -17.85
CA LYS A 71 -10.64 11.27 -18.74
C LYS A 71 -10.20 12.53 -18.00
N ARG A 72 -10.64 12.69 -16.75
CA ARG A 72 -10.30 13.82 -15.87
C ARG A 72 -9.98 13.31 -14.47
N TRP A 73 -9.10 14.00 -13.75
CA TRP A 73 -8.66 13.60 -12.41
C TRP A 73 -9.82 13.47 -11.41
N ASN A 74 -10.86 14.29 -11.57
CA ASN A 74 -12.04 14.34 -10.70
C ASN A 74 -13.16 13.37 -11.09
N THR A 75 -12.97 12.51 -12.10
CA THR A 75 -14.02 11.55 -12.48
C THR A 75 -14.09 10.38 -11.49
N PRO A 76 -15.31 9.93 -11.12
CA PRO A 76 -15.47 8.81 -10.19
C PRO A 76 -14.74 7.58 -10.75
N ARG A 77 -13.95 6.93 -9.89
CA ARG A 77 -13.19 5.73 -10.30
C ARG A 77 -14.06 4.49 -10.40
N TRP A 78 -15.12 4.46 -9.62
CA TRP A 78 -15.96 3.30 -9.48
C TRP A 78 -17.20 3.49 -10.33
N GLU A 79 -17.55 2.46 -11.08
CA GLU A 79 -18.76 2.39 -11.90
C GLU A 79 -19.61 1.20 -11.46
N GLY A 80 -20.92 1.32 -11.62
CA GLY A 80 -21.88 0.34 -11.15
C GLY A 80 -22.79 0.93 -10.08
N PRO A 81 -23.51 0.08 -9.33
CA PRO A 81 -23.26 -1.34 -9.15
C PRO A 81 -23.70 -2.20 -10.34
N TYR A 82 -22.90 -3.22 -10.65
CA TYR A 82 -23.26 -4.25 -11.62
C TYR A 82 -23.58 -5.55 -10.90
N GLN A 83 -24.62 -6.23 -11.33
CA GLN A 83 -24.93 -7.56 -10.84
C GLN A 83 -23.93 -8.58 -11.41
N VAL A 84 -23.39 -9.43 -10.55
CA VAL A 84 -22.46 -10.50 -10.95
C VAL A 84 -23.23 -11.67 -11.54
N GLN A 85 -22.88 -12.07 -12.76
CA GLN A 85 -23.49 -13.22 -13.43
C GLN A 85 -22.70 -14.51 -13.19
N LEU A 86 -21.37 -14.43 -13.24
CA LEU A 86 -20.47 -15.57 -13.08
C LEU A 86 -19.28 -15.16 -12.21
N THR A 87 -18.87 -16.05 -11.31
CA THR A 87 -17.67 -15.86 -10.49
C THR A 87 -16.71 -17.03 -10.64
N THR A 88 -15.43 -16.70 -10.73
CA THR A 88 -14.29 -17.61 -10.56
C THR A 88 -13.49 -17.20 -9.32
N LYS A 89 -12.50 -18.02 -8.93
CA LYS A 89 -11.68 -17.74 -7.73
C LYS A 89 -11.02 -16.36 -7.72
N THR A 90 -10.69 -15.81 -8.90
CA THR A 90 -9.92 -14.57 -9.04
C THR A 90 -10.57 -13.53 -9.95
N ALA A 91 -11.63 -13.87 -10.67
CA ALA A 91 -12.31 -12.92 -11.57
C ALA A 91 -13.83 -13.10 -11.59
N VAL A 92 -14.54 -12.02 -11.88
CA VAL A 92 -16.00 -11.96 -11.99
C VAL A 92 -16.42 -11.44 -13.36
N ARG A 93 -17.57 -11.90 -13.82
CA ARG A 93 -18.27 -11.37 -14.99
C ARG A 93 -19.54 -10.69 -14.52
N VAL A 94 -19.74 -9.46 -14.98
CA VAL A 94 -20.84 -8.60 -14.55
C VAL A 94 -21.78 -8.30 -15.71
N ASP A 95 -23.02 -7.99 -15.40
CA ASP A 95 -24.00 -7.63 -16.42
C ASP A 95 -23.59 -6.37 -17.21
N GLY A 96 -23.87 -6.37 -18.51
CA GLY A 96 -23.48 -5.30 -19.44
C GLY A 96 -21.98 -5.26 -19.81
N LYS A 97 -21.14 -6.18 -19.30
CA LYS A 97 -19.73 -6.31 -19.71
C LYS A 97 -19.40 -7.72 -20.18
N LEU A 98 -18.72 -7.80 -21.33
CA LEU A 98 -18.25 -9.07 -21.90
C LEU A 98 -16.92 -9.54 -21.31
N SER A 99 -16.11 -8.62 -20.76
CA SER A 99 -14.80 -8.91 -20.20
C SER A 99 -14.88 -9.43 -18.76
N TRP A 100 -14.01 -10.38 -18.42
CA TRP A 100 -13.74 -10.79 -17.04
C TRP A 100 -12.96 -9.72 -16.28
N ILE A 101 -13.34 -9.46 -15.04
CA ILE A 101 -12.74 -8.44 -14.18
C ILE A 101 -12.13 -9.12 -12.97
N HIS A 102 -10.85 -8.87 -12.70
CA HIS A 102 -10.18 -9.44 -11.53
C HIS A 102 -10.77 -8.89 -10.22
N VAL A 103 -10.89 -9.74 -9.19
CA VAL A 103 -11.57 -9.41 -7.92
C VAL A 103 -10.96 -8.20 -7.19
N SER A 104 -9.66 -7.94 -7.36
CA SER A 104 -8.97 -6.75 -6.80
C SER A 104 -9.44 -5.42 -7.40
N HIS A 105 -10.21 -5.47 -8.49
CA HIS A 105 -10.79 -4.31 -9.16
C HIS A 105 -12.31 -4.21 -8.95
N CYS A 106 -12.83 -5.05 -8.07
CA CYS A 106 -14.22 -5.08 -7.67
C CYS A 106 -14.35 -4.68 -6.20
N LYS A 107 -15.39 -3.92 -5.88
CA LYS A 107 -15.80 -3.64 -4.49
C LYS A 107 -17.22 -4.14 -4.31
N LYS A 108 -17.40 -5.13 -3.43
CA LYS A 108 -18.73 -5.66 -3.08
C LYS A 108 -19.57 -4.56 -2.43
N GLN A 109 -20.80 -4.40 -2.91
CA GLN A 109 -21.77 -3.52 -2.28
C GLN A 109 -22.25 -4.16 -0.99
N LYS A 110 -22.09 -3.46 0.13
CA LYS A 110 -22.74 -3.82 1.38
C LYS A 110 -24.21 -3.47 1.23
N ILE A 111 -25.07 -4.46 1.03
CA ILE A 111 -26.51 -4.25 1.08
C ILE A 111 -26.82 -3.96 2.56
N LEU A 112 -27.29 -2.75 2.85
CA LEU A 112 -27.86 -2.44 4.16
C LEU A 112 -29.20 -3.21 4.24
N PRO A 113 -29.45 -3.99 5.31
CA PRO A 113 -30.74 -4.65 5.48
C PRO A 113 -31.77 -3.56 5.83
N GLY A 114 -32.49 -3.05 4.83
CA GLY A 114 -33.45 -1.98 5.10
C GLY A 114 -34.31 -1.45 3.97
N GLU A 115 -34.20 -1.88 2.71
CA GLU A 115 -35.11 -1.40 1.66
C GLU A 115 -35.50 -2.53 0.70
N GLY A 116 -36.54 -3.24 1.11
CA GLY A 116 -37.38 -4.03 0.24
C GLY A 116 -38.77 -4.03 0.84
N GLU A 117 -39.62 -3.07 0.45
CA GLU A 117 -41.08 -3.21 0.42
C GLU A 117 -41.68 -2.03 -0.36
N GLY A 118 -42.56 -2.35 -1.32
CA GLY A 118 -43.06 -1.42 -2.32
C GLY A 118 -44.01 -0.38 -1.74
N ALA A 119 -43.88 0.86 -2.21
CA ALA A 119 -44.97 1.82 -2.21
C ALA A 119 -45.49 1.92 -3.63
N VAL A 120 -46.68 1.35 -3.80
CA VAL A 120 -47.61 1.52 -4.91
C VAL A 120 -47.67 2.97 -5.37
N ALA A 121 -47.65 3.16 -6.69
CA ALA A 121 -47.99 4.43 -7.30
C ALA A 121 -49.46 4.72 -7.03
N ASP A 122 -49.74 5.73 -6.24
CA ASP A 122 -50.98 6.49 -6.30
C ASP A 122 -50.56 7.92 -6.68
N SER A 123 -50.99 8.35 -7.86
CA SER A 123 -50.82 9.72 -8.35
C SER A 123 -52.22 10.28 -8.64
N PRO A 124 -52.42 11.59 -8.40
CA PRO A 124 -53.73 12.24 -8.46
C PRO A 124 -54.34 12.28 -9.87
#